data_AF-A0A2U1B1A1-F1
#
_entry.id   AF-A0A2U1B1A1-F1
#
_cell.length_a   1.000
_cell.length_b   1.000
_cell.length_c   1.000
_cell.angle_alpha   90.00
_cell.angle_beta   90.00
_cell.angle_gamma   90.00
#
_symmetry.space_group_name_H-M   'P 1'
#
loop_
_entity.id
_entity.type
_entity.pdbx_description
1 polymer ?
#
loop_
_entity_poly.entity_id
_entity_poly.type
_entity_poly.pdbx_seq_one_letter_code
_entity_poly.pdbx_strand_id
1 'polypeptide(L)'
;MFGFQDIPKFLLAFFLVLPVISFLHEAGHVFFAWLMGGKNIKVTVGTGDVMFRVGMLEVRKYYFWYGLCSFDNLKRNQRFSNILIFSGGVLFNALSAFVVMYLVEAGAVEAGMLTYQFTYFSMYYIFFALLPMPYPDGNYSDGKFILDLIRNRPLAENVYRINWEEEKGQWQVLDNDKTIVASFHEEEEALARAHELAQSNRPSRLVNTKNGKEVEVFNYPRVPL
;
A
#
# COMPACT_ATOMS: atom_id res chain seq x y z
N MET A 1 -3.40 32.07 20.84
CA MET A 1 -3.78 32.59 19.51
C MET A 1 -2.55 32.46 18.62
N PHE A 2 -2.72 31.97 17.40
CA PHE A 2 -1.61 31.73 16.46
C PHE A 2 -1.07 33.08 15.96
N GLY A 3 0.21 33.36 16.20
CA GLY A 3 0.87 34.59 15.76
C GLY A 3 1.79 34.38 14.57
N PHE A 4 2.22 35.47 13.92
CA PHE A 4 3.22 35.40 12.83
C PHE A 4 4.55 34.75 13.29
N GLN A 5 4.89 34.85 14.57
CA GLN A 5 6.07 34.22 15.16
C GLN A 5 5.95 32.70 15.29
N ASP A 6 4.75 32.13 15.15
CA ASP A 6 4.52 30.69 15.19
C ASP A 6 4.60 30.04 13.82
N ILE A 7 4.65 30.83 12.73
CA ILE A 7 4.78 30.33 11.35
C ILE A 7 6.04 29.46 11.18
N PRO A 8 7.24 29.88 11.63
CA PRO A 8 8.44 29.02 11.52
C PRO A 8 8.32 27.72 12.30
N LYS A 9 7.68 27.75 13.48
CA LYS A 9 7.46 26.56 14.31
C LYS A 9 6.45 25.62 13.66
N PHE A 10 5.42 26.17 13.01
CA PHE A 10 4.45 25.40 12.24
C PHE A 10 5.07 24.75 10.99
N LEU A 11 5.92 25.48 10.26
CA LEU A 11 6.67 24.92 9.14
C LEU A 11 7.60 23.78 9.61
N LEU A 12 8.30 23.98 10.71
CA LEU A 12 9.14 22.94 11.30
C LEU A 12 8.31 21.70 11.69
N ALA A 13 7.11 21.88 12.23
CA ALA A 13 6.19 20.77 12.48
C ALA A 13 5.80 20.04 11.18
N PHE A 14 5.55 20.78 10.09
CA PHE A 14 5.20 20.19 8.81
C PHE A 14 6.35 19.35 8.21
N PHE A 15 7.61 19.79 8.37
CA PHE A 15 8.78 19.09 7.83
C PHE A 15 9.40 18.06 8.78
N LEU A 16 9.02 18.05 10.06
CA LEU A 16 9.55 17.10 11.05
C LEU A 16 8.47 16.15 11.58
N VAL A 17 7.37 16.69 12.09
CA VAL A 17 6.32 15.92 12.76
C VAL A 17 5.54 15.08 11.75
N LEU A 18 5.13 15.66 10.62
CA LEU A 18 4.39 14.90 9.60
C LEU A 18 5.18 13.74 8.99
N PRO A 19 6.47 13.88 8.61
CA PRO A 19 7.26 12.75 8.15
C PRO A 19 7.41 11.65 9.20
N VAL A 20 7.54 12.00 10.48
CA VAL A 20 7.58 11.00 11.57
C VAL A 20 6.26 10.24 11.68
N ILE A 21 5.12 10.94 11.60
CA ILE A 21 3.78 10.35 11.62
C ILE A 21 3.56 9.44 10.40
N SER A 22 3.92 9.91 9.20
CA SER A 22 3.83 9.12 7.98
C SER A 22 4.73 7.89 8.06
N PHE A 23 5.94 8.02 8.59
CA PHE A 23 6.83 6.89 8.81
C PHE A 23 6.24 5.87 9.81
N LEU A 24 5.66 6.33 10.92
CA LEU A 24 4.96 5.46 11.88
C LEU A 24 3.77 4.75 11.24
N HIS A 25 3.05 5.43 10.34
CA HIS A 25 1.95 4.86 9.57
C HIS A 25 2.44 3.72 8.69
N GLU A 26 3.43 3.98 7.85
CA GLU A 26 3.99 2.95 6.96
C GLU A 26 4.63 1.80 7.74
N ALA A 27 5.29 2.09 8.87
CA ALA A 27 5.84 1.08 9.76
C ALA A 27 4.76 0.13 10.29
N GLY A 28 3.55 0.63 10.55
CA GLY A 28 2.41 -0.20 10.92
C GLY A 28 2.01 -1.17 9.81
N HIS A 29 1.93 -0.71 8.56
CA HIS A 29 1.67 -1.59 7.42
C HIS A 29 2.75 -2.66 7.26
N VAL A 30 4.03 -2.28 7.34
CA VAL A 30 5.16 -3.20 7.26
C VAL A 30 5.11 -4.24 8.37
N PHE A 31 4.86 -3.82 9.61
CA PHE A 31 4.82 -4.72 10.76
C PHE A 31 3.77 -5.82 10.56
N PHE A 32 2.54 -5.45 10.17
CA PHE A 32 1.49 -6.43 9.92
C PHE A 32 1.73 -7.23 8.64
N ALA A 33 2.32 -6.64 7.60
CA ALA A 33 2.66 -7.36 6.38
C ALA A 33 3.69 -8.45 6.68
N TRP A 34 4.72 -8.13 7.45
CA TRP A 34 5.71 -9.09 7.93
C TRP A 34 5.10 -10.16 8.83
N LEU A 35 4.27 -9.77 9.81
CA LEU A 35 3.60 -10.69 10.73
C LEU A 35 2.69 -11.70 10.00
N MET A 36 2.06 -11.28 8.91
CA MET A 36 1.19 -12.12 8.08
C MET A 36 1.94 -12.95 7.04
N GLY A 37 3.27 -12.83 6.96
CA GLY A 37 4.11 -13.58 6.03
C GLY A 37 4.19 -12.99 4.63
N GLY A 38 3.99 -11.67 4.50
CA GLY A 38 4.22 -10.91 3.27
C GLY A 38 5.67 -11.03 2.80
N LYS A 39 5.85 -11.10 1.48
CA LYS A 39 7.18 -11.16 0.84
C LYS A 39 7.44 -9.87 0.07
N ASN A 40 8.72 -9.58 -0.18
CA ASN A 40 9.17 -8.41 -0.93
C ASN A 40 8.54 -7.08 -0.48
N ILE A 41 8.42 -6.90 0.85
CA ILE A 41 7.87 -5.68 1.43
C ILE A 41 8.78 -4.50 1.05
N LYS A 42 8.20 -3.48 0.44
CA LYS A 42 8.86 -2.22 0.08
C LYS A 42 8.04 -1.05 0.57
N VAL A 43 8.69 -0.14 1.26
CA VAL A 43 8.14 1.14 1.70
C VAL A 43 8.69 2.23 0.83
N THR A 44 7.81 3.01 0.21
CA THR A 44 8.19 4.23 -0.47
C THR A 44 7.70 5.41 0.35
N VAL A 45 8.61 6.34 0.68
CA VAL A 45 8.29 7.59 1.36
C VAL A 45 8.52 8.74 0.39
N GLY A 46 7.43 9.41 0.05
CA GLY A 46 7.36 10.55 -0.84
C GLY A 46 6.90 10.23 -2.26
N THR A 47 6.94 11.25 -3.10
CA THR A 47 6.70 11.20 -4.55
C THR A 47 7.83 11.91 -5.30
N GLY A 48 7.86 11.74 -6.63
CA GLY A 48 8.89 12.28 -7.52
C GLY A 48 10.14 11.40 -7.60
N ASP A 49 11.27 12.02 -7.97
CA ASP A 49 12.53 11.31 -8.19
C ASP A 49 13.04 10.61 -6.94
N VAL A 50 13.60 9.41 -7.13
CA VAL A 50 14.24 8.63 -6.07
C VAL A 50 15.51 9.35 -5.61
N MET A 51 15.55 9.72 -4.33
CA MET A 51 16.73 10.31 -3.70
C MET A 51 17.73 9.23 -3.33
N PHE A 52 17.24 8.18 -2.66
CA PHE A 52 18.03 7.00 -2.32
C PHE A 52 17.16 5.79 -2.00
N ARG A 53 17.76 4.60 -2.09
CA ARG A 53 17.16 3.31 -1.71
C ARG A 53 18.06 2.61 -0.71
N VAL A 54 17.51 2.22 0.42
CA VAL A 54 18.22 1.45 1.45
C VAL A 54 17.35 0.26 1.87
N GLY A 55 17.73 -0.93 1.41
CA GLY A 55 16.99 -2.17 1.70
C GLY A 55 15.54 -2.11 1.21
N MET A 56 14.60 -2.20 2.16
CA MET A 56 13.15 -2.11 1.89
C MET A 56 12.63 -0.68 1.77
N LEU A 57 13.43 0.35 2.08
CA LEU A 57 13.02 1.75 2.09
C LEU A 57 13.48 2.48 0.81
N GLU A 58 12.53 3.09 0.12
CA GLU A 58 12.74 4.02 -0.99
C GLU A 58 12.32 5.42 -0.53
N VAL A 59 13.24 6.39 -0.54
CA VAL A 59 12.92 7.78 -0.20
C VAL A 59 12.97 8.63 -1.46
N ARG A 60 11.93 9.41 -1.69
CA ARG A 60 11.76 10.28 -2.85
C ARG A 60 11.82 11.75 -2.48
N LYS A 61 12.02 12.60 -3.48
CA LYS A 61 12.25 14.05 -3.33
C LYS A 61 11.21 14.75 -2.45
N TYR A 62 9.93 14.41 -2.60
CA TYR A 62 8.83 14.97 -1.81
C TYR A 62 8.41 14.02 -0.68
N TYR A 63 9.36 13.65 0.20
CA TYR A 63 9.19 12.67 1.29
C TYR A 63 8.05 12.99 2.27
N PHE A 64 7.66 14.26 2.39
CA PHE A 64 6.62 14.71 3.33
C PHE A 64 5.19 14.58 2.79
N TRP A 65 5.02 14.15 1.53
CA TRP A 65 3.73 14.20 0.85
C TRP A 65 2.93 12.89 0.94
N TYR A 66 3.58 11.75 0.74
CA TYR A 66 2.90 10.47 0.56
C TYR A 66 3.75 9.32 1.10
N GLY A 67 3.11 8.24 1.54
CA GLY A 67 3.75 6.97 1.89
C GLY A 67 3.05 5.84 1.16
N LEU A 68 3.80 4.83 0.73
CA LEU A 68 3.24 3.62 0.15
C LEU A 68 4.00 2.38 0.60
N CYS A 69 3.30 1.49 1.28
CA CYS A 69 3.75 0.13 1.53
C CYS A 69 3.22 -0.81 0.43
N SER A 70 4.14 -1.48 -0.25
CA SER A 70 3.84 -2.53 -1.24
C SER A 70 4.41 -3.86 -0.77
N PHE A 71 3.68 -4.95 -0.99
CA PHE A 71 4.08 -6.30 -0.59
C PHE A 71 3.46 -7.33 -1.54
N ASP A 72 4.08 -8.50 -1.64
CA ASP A 72 3.54 -9.61 -2.41
C ASP A 72 2.31 -10.22 -1.73
N ASN A 73 1.46 -10.88 -2.53
CA ASN A 73 0.26 -11.54 -2.03
C ASN A 73 0.55 -12.52 -0.89
N LEU A 74 -0.32 -12.44 0.12
CA LEU A 74 -0.26 -13.29 1.30
C LEU A 74 -0.79 -14.67 0.96
N LYS A 75 -0.08 -15.72 1.41
CA LYS A 75 -0.50 -17.12 1.20
C LYS A 75 -1.61 -17.57 2.16
N ARG A 76 -1.81 -16.88 3.30
CA ARG A 76 -2.70 -17.31 4.39
C ARG A 76 -3.76 -16.24 4.66
N ASN A 77 -5.04 -16.66 4.74
CA ASN A 77 -6.20 -15.85 5.12
C ASN A 77 -6.18 -14.41 4.56
N GLN A 78 -6.06 -14.30 3.23
CA GLN A 78 -5.84 -13.04 2.50
C GLN A 78 -6.72 -11.89 2.99
N ARG A 79 -8.00 -12.17 3.27
CA ARG A 79 -8.94 -11.15 3.73
C ARG A 79 -8.59 -10.58 5.10
N PHE A 80 -8.48 -11.43 6.12
CA PHE A 80 -8.20 -10.98 7.48
C PHE A 80 -6.80 -10.37 7.58
N SER A 81 -5.83 -10.99 6.91
CA SER A 81 -4.47 -10.48 6.87
C SER A 81 -4.38 -9.12 6.19
N ASN A 82 -5.07 -8.91 5.06
CA ASN A 82 -5.12 -7.60 4.42
C ASN A 82 -5.83 -6.56 5.30
N ILE A 83 -6.94 -6.91 5.99
CA ILE A 83 -7.59 -5.98 6.92
C ILE A 83 -6.61 -5.53 8.02
N LEU A 84 -5.85 -6.45 8.61
CA LEU A 84 -4.85 -6.11 9.61
C LEU A 84 -3.72 -5.26 9.05
N ILE A 85 -3.26 -5.55 7.84
CA ILE A 85 -2.21 -4.75 7.18
C ILE A 85 -2.69 -3.34 6.96
N PHE A 86 -3.85 -3.14 6.32
CA PHE A 86 -4.40 -1.79 6.08
C PHE A 86 -4.80 -1.08 7.38
N SER A 87 -5.14 -1.81 8.45
CA SER A 87 -5.36 -1.21 9.77
C SER A 87 -4.06 -0.84 10.48
N GLY A 88 -2.92 -1.37 10.03
CA GLY A 88 -1.64 -1.28 10.71
C GLY A 88 -1.17 0.15 10.95
N GLY A 89 -1.20 0.99 9.91
CA GLY A 89 -0.77 2.38 10.03
C GLY A 89 -1.63 3.20 11.00
N VAL A 90 -2.94 2.97 10.98
CA VAL A 90 -3.88 3.57 11.93
C VAL A 90 -3.59 3.13 13.36
N LEU A 91 -3.37 1.82 13.59
CA LEU A 91 -3.09 1.28 14.91
C LEU A 91 -1.77 1.82 15.47
N PHE A 92 -0.73 1.91 14.65
CA PHE A 92 0.58 2.42 15.06
C PHE A 92 0.53 3.92 15.39
N ASN A 93 -0.15 4.72 14.58
CA ASN A 93 -0.37 6.12 14.89
C ASN A 93 -1.18 6.30 16.17
N ALA A 94 -2.27 5.55 16.34
CA ALA A 94 -3.11 5.62 17.54
C ALA A 94 -2.30 5.24 18.78
N LEU A 95 -1.57 4.12 18.73
CA LEU A 95 -0.73 3.66 19.82
C LEU A 95 0.34 4.70 20.18
N SER A 96 1.02 5.26 19.17
CA SER A 96 2.05 6.28 19.39
C SER A 96 1.50 7.56 20.03
N ALA A 97 0.32 8.01 19.58
CA ALA A 97 -0.38 9.16 20.17
C ALA A 97 -0.75 8.89 21.64
N PHE A 98 -1.31 7.71 21.95
CA PHE A 98 -1.61 7.32 23.33
C PHE A 98 -0.37 7.22 24.20
N VAL A 99 0.74 6.69 23.68
CA VAL A 99 2.02 6.65 24.40
C VAL A 99 2.52 8.05 24.72
N VAL A 100 2.47 8.99 23.76
CA VAL A 100 2.87 10.37 24.00
C VAL A 100 1.98 11.06 25.03
N MET A 101 0.65 10.89 24.93
CA MET A 101 -0.29 11.41 25.92
C MET A 101 0.03 10.88 27.33
N TYR A 102 0.25 9.58 27.46
CA TYR A 102 0.58 8.94 28.73
C TYR A 102 1.91 9.44 29.31
N LEU A 103 2.95 9.58 28.49
CA LEU A 103 4.25 10.10 28.93
C LEU A 103 4.17 11.55 29.43
N VAL A 104 3.29 12.35 28.83
CA VAL A 104 3.03 13.72 29.30
C VAL A 104 2.29 13.71 30.64
N GLU A 105 1.27 12.87 30.77
CA GLU A 105 0.50 12.74 32.02
C GLU A 105 1.37 12.20 33.18
N ALA A 106 2.27 11.26 32.88
CA ALA A 106 3.23 10.72 33.85
C ALA A 106 4.37 11.70 34.21
N GLY A 107 4.45 12.87 33.57
CA GLY A 107 5.50 13.87 33.78
C GLY A 107 6.88 13.46 33.23
N ALA A 108 6.95 12.39 32.42
CA ALA A 108 8.19 11.94 31.79
C ALA A 108 8.58 12.81 30.58
N VAL A 109 7.60 13.45 29.93
CA VAL A 109 7.79 14.39 28.82
C VAL A 109 7.01 15.66 29.12
N GLU A 110 7.63 16.83 28.91
CA GLU A 110 6.93 18.10 29.09
C GLU A 110 5.83 18.30 28.03
N ALA A 111 4.66 18.78 28.48
CA ALA A 111 3.61 19.22 27.58
C ALA A 111 4.10 20.45 26.80
N GLY A 112 4.12 20.35 25.48
CA GLY A 112 4.67 21.39 24.62
C GLY A 112 4.10 21.32 23.23
N MET A 113 4.45 22.30 22.40
CA MET A 113 3.92 22.43 21.05
C MET A 113 4.12 21.16 20.21
N LEU A 114 5.28 20.48 20.34
CA LEU A 114 5.57 19.25 19.61
C LEU A 114 4.68 18.08 20.04
N THR A 115 4.45 17.88 21.34
CA THR A 115 3.59 16.78 21.82
C THR A 115 2.14 17.02 21.42
N TYR A 116 1.67 18.27 21.47
CA TYR A 116 0.34 18.64 20.95
C TYR A 116 0.23 18.45 19.44
N GLN A 117 1.19 18.94 18.66
CA GLN A 117 1.19 18.80 17.20
C GLN A 117 1.27 17.35 16.77
N PHE A 118 2.15 16.56 17.39
CA PHE A 118 2.29 15.14 17.10
C PHE A 118 0.97 14.40 17.32
N THR A 119 0.36 14.62 18.48
CA THR A 119 -0.90 13.98 18.85
C THR A 119 -2.04 14.41 17.91
N TYR A 120 -2.17 15.71 17.64
CA TYR A 120 -3.23 16.25 16.78
C TYR A 120 -3.07 15.79 15.33
N PHE A 121 -1.86 15.86 14.77
CA PHE A 121 -1.60 15.39 13.41
C PHE A 121 -1.71 13.87 13.29
N SER A 122 -1.39 13.10 14.33
CA SER A 122 -1.60 11.64 14.32
C SER A 122 -3.09 11.30 14.24
N MET A 123 -3.93 11.98 15.03
CA MET A 123 -5.39 11.82 14.97
C MET A 123 -5.98 12.27 13.63
N TYR A 124 -5.47 13.38 13.09
CA TYR A 124 -5.82 13.85 11.76
C TYR A 124 -5.45 12.80 10.68
N TYR A 125 -4.24 12.25 10.73
CA TYR A 125 -3.77 11.23 9.79
C TYR A 125 -4.63 9.97 9.87
N ILE A 126 -4.95 9.50 11.08
CA ILE A 126 -5.85 8.36 11.32
C ILE A 126 -7.23 8.60 10.69
N PHE A 127 -7.79 9.79 10.86
CA PHE A 127 -9.10 10.13 10.30
C PHE A 127 -9.10 9.99 8.78
N PHE A 128 -8.11 10.55 8.08
CA PHE A 128 -8.04 10.47 6.62
C PHE A 128 -7.65 9.08 6.11
N ALA A 129 -6.84 8.33 6.85
CA ALA A 129 -6.55 6.94 6.54
C ALA A 129 -7.82 6.08 6.62
N LEU A 130 -8.66 6.26 7.64
CA LEU A 130 -9.90 5.50 7.82
C LEU A 130 -11.08 6.00 6.98
N LEU A 131 -11.07 7.25 6.52
CA LEU A 131 -12.14 7.80 5.69
C LEU A 131 -12.19 7.03 4.36
N PRO A 132 -13.25 6.26 4.04
CA PRO A 132 -13.25 5.37 2.89
C PRO A 132 -13.43 6.19 1.59
N MET A 133 -12.33 6.54 0.94
CA MET A 133 -12.32 7.39 -0.25
C MET A 133 -11.40 6.84 -1.35
N PRO A 134 -11.81 6.97 -2.64
CA PRO A 134 -10.90 6.87 -3.77
C PRO A 134 -10.04 8.13 -3.87
N TYR A 135 -8.78 7.94 -4.26
CA TYR A 135 -7.86 9.00 -4.63
C TYR A 135 -7.81 9.17 -6.16
N PRO A 136 -7.45 10.37 -6.65
CA PRO A 136 -7.43 10.68 -8.09
C PRO A 136 -6.44 9.83 -8.91
N ASP A 137 -5.42 9.27 -8.27
CA ASP A 137 -4.43 8.36 -8.84
C ASP A 137 -4.94 6.91 -8.99
N GLY A 138 -6.22 6.66 -8.64
CA GLY A 138 -6.81 5.32 -8.64
C GLY A 138 -6.48 4.52 -7.37
N ASN A 139 -5.79 5.12 -6.39
CA ASN A 139 -5.63 4.54 -5.06
C ASN A 139 -6.88 4.67 -4.19
N TYR A 140 -6.88 3.93 -3.10
CA TYR A 140 -7.91 3.99 -2.08
C TYR A 140 -7.23 4.27 -0.75
N SER A 141 -7.92 4.98 0.13
CA SER A 141 -7.53 5.05 1.53
C SER A 141 -7.57 3.67 2.19
N ASP A 142 -6.85 3.49 3.30
CA ASP A 142 -6.86 2.25 4.07
C ASP A 142 -8.28 1.84 4.48
N GLY A 143 -9.08 2.80 4.92
CA GLY A 143 -10.47 2.59 5.31
C GLY A 143 -11.34 2.11 4.16
N LYS A 144 -11.06 2.53 2.93
CA LYS A 144 -11.77 2.04 1.75
C LYS A 144 -11.41 0.59 1.44
N PHE A 145 -10.12 0.23 1.52
CA PHE A 145 -9.68 -1.16 1.41
C PHE A 145 -10.32 -2.05 2.47
N ILE A 146 -10.29 -1.62 3.74
CA ILE A 146 -10.89 -2.34 4.86
C ILE A 146 -12.40 -2.52 4.64
N LEU A 147 -13.11 -1.45 4.26
CA LEU A 147 -14.56 -1.50 4.02
C LEU A 147 -14.93 -2.45 2.88
N ASP A 148 -14.18 -2.42 1.77
CA ASP A 148 -14.41 -3.29 0.62
C ASP A 148 -14.15 -4.76 0.99
N LEU A 149 -13.09 -5.04 1.73
CA LEU A 149 -12.81 -6.37 2.28
C LEU A 149 -13.92 -6.83 3.25
N ILE A 150 -14.42 -5.97 4.14
CA ILE A 150 -15.55 -6.30 5.04
C ILE A 150 -16.83 -6.59 4.23
N ARG A 151 -17.04 -5.90 3.11
CA ARG A 151 -18.18 -6.09 2.21
C ARG A 151 -18.03 -7.24 1.20
N ASN A 152 -16.97 -8.06 1.31
CA ASN A 152 -16.65 -9.13 0.36
C ASN A 152 -16.47 -8.65 -1.08
N ARG A 153 -16.09 -7.38 -1.28
CA ARG A 153 -15.73 -6.91 -2.62
C ARG A 153 -14.32 -7.41 -2.93
N PRO A 154 -14.09 -7.99 -4.13
CA PRO A 154 -12.74 -8.30 -4.55
C PRO A 154 -11.93 -7.01 -4.58
N LEU A 155 -10.68 -7.07 -4.12
CA LEU A 155 -9.72 -6.00 -4.35
C LEU A 155 -9.61 -5.84 -5.87
N ALA A 156 -9.81 -4.61 -6.37
CA ALA A 156 -9.76 -4.32 -7.80
C ALA A 156 -8.33 -4.53 -8.32
N GLU A 157 -8.04 -5.77 -8.69
CA GLU A 157 -6.78 -6.20 -9.28
C GLU A 157 -7.10 -6.86 -10.62
N ASN A 158 -6.48 -6.35 -11.68
CA ASN A 158 -6.64 -6.92 -13.00
C ASN A 158 -5.94 -8.29 -13.03
N VAL A 159 -6.69 -9.37 -13.25
CA VAL A 159 -6.09 -10.70 -13.37
C VAL A 159 -5.92 -11.05 -14.85
N TYR A 160 -4.68 -11.13 -15.31
CA TYR A 160 -4.34 -11.68 -16.61
C TYR A 160 -4.02 -13.17 -16.45
N ARG A 161 -4.57 -13.99 -17.36
CA ARG A 161 -4.42 -15.45 -17.32
C ARG A 161 -3.81 -15.94 -18.60
N ILE A 162 -2.92 -16.91 -18.50
CA ILE A 162 -2.51 -17.71 -19.66
C ILE A 162 -3.12 -19.10 -19.55
N ASN A 163 -3.71 -19.56 -20.65
CA ASN A 163 -4.33 -20.88 -20.75
C ASN A 163 -3.94 -21.54 -22.07
N TRP A 164 -3.73 -22.86 -22.06
CA TRP A 164 -3.61 -23.65 -23.27
C TRP A 164 -4.99 -24.09 -23.76
N GLU A 165 -5.31 -23.79 -25.01
CA GLU A 165 -6.54 -24.23 -25.66
C GLU A 165 -6.30 -25.51 -26.45
N GLU A 166 -6.82 -26.64 -25.96
CA GLU A 166 -6.61 -27.95 -26.58
C GLU A 166 -7.24 -28.05 -27.97
N GLU A 167 -8.41 -27.45 -28.19
CA GLU A 167 -9.11 -27.53 -29.49
C GLU A 167 -8.39 -26.77 -30.61
N LYS A 168 -7.67 -25.69 -30.27
CA LYS A 168 -7.00 -24.82 -31.23
C LYS A 168 -5.48 -24.98 -31.24
N GLY A 169 -4.91 -25.72 -30.31
CA GLY A 169 -3.47 -25.94 -30.19
C GLY A 169 -2.68 -24.63 -30.01
N GLN A 170 -3.20 -23.72 -29.19
CA GLN A 170 -2.58 -22.40 -28.97
C GLN A 170 -2.73 -21.92 -27.53
N TRP A 171 -1.78 -21.11 -27.07
CA TRP A 171 -1.86 -20.36 -25.83
C TRP A 171 -2.74 -19.13 -26.00
N GLN A 172 -3.58 -18.85 -25.02
CA GLN A 172 -4.42 -17.66 -24.98
C GLN A 172 -4.09 -16.82 -23.76
N VAL A 173 -4.03 -15.49 -23.96
CA VAL A 173 -3.96 -14.50 -22.89
C VAL A 173 -5.37 -13.95 -22.66
N LEU A 174 -5.87 -14.12 -21.45
CA LEU A 174 -7.20 -13.71 -21.02
C LEU A 174 -7.09 -12.52 -20.06
N ASP A 175 -8.02 -11.60 -20.13
CA ASP A 175 -8.14 -10.50 -19.16
C ASP A 175 -8.90 -10.92 -17.88
N ASN A 176 -9.23 -9.92 -17.06
CA ASN A 176 -9.94 -10.11 -15.80
C ASN A 176 -11.31 -10.77 -15.99
N ASP A 177 -12.02 -10.42 -17.07
CA ASP A 177 -13.36 -10.92 -17.42
C ASP A 177 -13.30 -12.23 -18.21
N LYS A 178 -12.10 -12.82 -18.36
CA LYS A 178 -11.81 -14.03 -19.15
C LYS A 178 -12.09 -13.83 -20.64
N THR A 179 -11.97 -12.60 -21.13
CA THR A 179 -12.02 -12.28 -22.55
C THR A 179 -10.65 -12.53 -23.16
N ILE A 180 -10.61 -13.12 -24.35
CA ILE A 180 -9.35 -13.38 -25.07
C ILE A 180 -8.80 -12.05 -25.58
N VAL A 181 -7.62 -11.67 -25.08
CA VAL A 181 -6.90 -10.45 -25.48
C VAL A 181 -5.91 -10.75 -26.59
N ALA A 182 -5.27 -11.92 -26.54
CA ALA A 182 -4.29 -12.36 -27.53
C ALA A 182 -4.18 -13.89 -27.57
N SER A 183 -3.63 -14.43 -28.65
CA SER A 183 -3.35 -15.87 -28.81
C SER A 183 -2.01 -16.07 -29.50
N PHE A 184 -1.26 -17.09 -29.07
CA PHE A 184 0.10 -17.39 -29.50
C PHE A 184 0.31 -18.90 -29.61
N HIS A 185 1.24 -19.35 -30.43
CA HIS A 185 1.59 -20.77 -30.52
C HIS A 185 2.59 -21.21 -29.44
N GLU A 186 3.43 -20.28 -28.97
CA GLU A 186 4.47 -20.55 -27.97
C GLU A 186 4.07 -20.02 -26.57
N GLU A 187 4.40 -20.78 -25.52
CA GLU A 187 4.11 -20.39 -24.12
C GLU A 187 4.85 -19.11 -23.74
N GLU A 188 6.10 -18.94 -24.20
CA GLU A 188 6.94 -17.78 -23.88
C GLU A 188 6.37 -16.47 -24.43
N GLU A 189 5.85 -16.47 -25.66
CA GLU A 189 5.24 -15.28 -26.26
C GLU A 189 3.95 -14.86 -25.54
N ALA A 190 3.10 -15.84 -25.20
CA ALA A 190 1.90 -15.60 -24.42
C ALA A 190 2.24 -15.05 -23.03
N LEU A 191 3.25 -15.62 -22.38
CA LEU A 191 3.71 -15.20 -21.05
C LEU A 191 4.32 -13.79 -21.10
N ALA A 192 5.15 -13.48 -22.10
CA ALA A 192 5.72 -12.15 -22.29
C ALA A 192 4.64 -11.08 -22.50
N ARG A 193 3.65 -11.36 -23.35
CA ARG A 193 2.53 -10.42 -23.58
C ARG A 193 1.69 -10.24 -22.33
N ALA A 194 1.43 -11.31 -21.59
CA ALA A 194 0.68 -11.24 -20.35
C ALA A 194 1.44 -10.47 -19.25
N HIS A 195 2.76 -10.61 -19.18
CA HIS A 195 3.62 -9.78 -18.33
C HIS A 195 3.54 -8.28 -18.70
N GLU A 196 3.59 -7.94 -19.98
CA GLU A 196 3.47 -6.55 -20.46
C GLU A 196 2.10 -5.93 -20.11
N LEU A 197 1.02 -6.66 -20.36
CA LEU A 197 -0.35 -6.24 -20.03
C LEU A 197 -0.55 -6.10 -18.51
N ALA A 198 -0.05 -7.05 -17.73
CA ALA A 198 -0.12 -6.97 -16.29
C ALA A 198 0.70 -5.78 -15.77
N GLN A 199 1.94 -5.61 -16.24
CA GLN A 199 2.80 -4.51 -15.83
C GLN A 199 2.21 -3.12 -16.15
N SER A 200 1.57 -2.96 -17.30
CA SER A 200 0.95 -1.70 -17.71
C SER A 200 -0.34 -1.38 -16.95
N ASN A 201 -1.05 -2.39 -16.46
CA ASN A 201 -2.34 -2.25 -15.78
C ASN A 201 -2.27 -2.53 -14.27
N ARG A 202 -1.18 -2.12 -13.61
CA ARG A 202 -0.99 -2.25 -12.15
C ARG A 202 -2.14 -1.59 -11.38
N PRO A 203 -2.64 -2.20 -10.29
CA PRO A 203 -2.25 -3.49 -9.74
C PRO A 203 -2.82 -4.62 -10.58
N SER A 204 -2.01 -5.65 -10.80
CA SER A 204 -2.46 -6.79 -11.57
C SER A 204 -1.73 -8.06 -11.17
N ARG A 205 -2.34 -9.19 -11.52
CA ARG A 205 -1.76 -10.52 -11.35
C ARG A 205 -1.64 -11.20 -12.68
N LEU A 206 -0.58 -11.99 -12.80
CA LEU A 206 -0.43 -12.97 -13.86
C LEU A 206 -0.58 -14.37 -13.27
N VAL A 207 -1.55 -15.13 -13.78
CA VAL A 207 -1.78 -16.53 -13.41
C VAL A 207 -1.67 -17.44 -14.63
N ASN A 208 -1.15 -18.65 -14.43
CA ASN A 208 -1.11 -19.70 -15.43
C ASN A 208 -2.11 -20.79 -15.06
N THR A 209 -3.05 -21.06 -15.95
CA THR A 209 -4.05 -22.11 -15.77
C THR A 209 -3.48 -23.42 -16.32
N LYS A 210 -3.01 -24.30 -15.43
CA LYS A 210 -2.59 -25.67 -15.81
C LYS A 210 -3.54 -26.68 -15.18
N ASN A 211 -4.15 -27.54 -16.01
CA ASN A 211 -5.08 -28.60 -15.57
C ASN A 211 -6.23 -28.08 -14.68
N GLY A 212 -6.81 -26.93 -15.04
CA GLY A 212 -7.91 -26.32 -14.29
C GLY A 212 -7.52 -25.69 -12.94
N LYS A 213 -6.22 -25.64 -12.60
CA LYS A 213 -5.71 -24.92 -11.43
C LYS A 213 -4.98 -23.66 -11.87
N GLU A 214 -5.37 -22.53 -11.28
CA GLU A 214 -4.66 -21.25 -11.45
C GLU A 214 -3.42 -21.24 -10.53
N VAL A 215 -2.23 -21.09 -11.13
CA VAL A 215 -0.96 -20.93 -10.44
C VAL A 215 -0.46 -19.50 -10.67
N GLU A 216 -0.23 -18.76 -9.58
CA GLU A 216 0.31 -17.39 -9.67
C GLU A 216 1.75 -17.42 -10.23
N VAL A 217 1.95 -16.77 -11.37
CA VAL A 217 3.25 -16.62 -12.03
C VAL A 217 3.96 -15.39 -11.47
N PHE A 218 3.25 -14.26 -11.41
CA PHE A 218 3.82 -13.01 -10.97
C PHE A 218 2.76 -12.05 -10.45
N ASN A 219 3.12 -11.27 -9.41
CA ASN A 219 2.31 -10.21 -8.87
C ASN A 219 2.93 -8.86 -9.23
N TYR A 220 2.15 -7.98 -9.86
CA TYR A 220 2.58 -6.62 -10.17
C TYR A 220 1.95 -5.65 -9.17
N PRO A 221 2.64 -5.33 -8.07
CA PRO A 221 2.14 -4.38 -7.09
C PRO A 221 2.04 -2.98 -7.71
N ARG A 222 1.19 -2.13 -7.12
CA ARG A 222 1.13 -0.71 -7.49
C ARG A 222 2.49 -0.06 -7.25
N VAL A 223 2.92 0.77 -8.20
CA VAL A 223 4.09 1.63 -8.04
C VAL A 223 3.58 3.04 -7.72
N PRO A 224 4.08 3.70 -6.67
CA PRO A 224 3.71 5.07 -6.38
C PRO A 224 4.26 5.96 -7.50
N LEU A 225 3.38 6.81 -8.07
CA LEU A 225 3.73 7.83 -9.05
C LEU A 225 4.77 8.79 -8.45
#